data_AF-A0A7J2Y9Q9-F1
#
_entry.id   AF-A0A7J2Y9Q9-F1
#
_cell.length_a   1.000
_cell.length_b   1.000
_cell.length_c   1.000
_cell.angle_alpha   90.00
_cell.angle_beta   90.00
_cell.angle_gamma   90.00
#
_symmetry.space_group_name_H-M   'P 1'
#
loop_
_entity.id
_entity.type
_entity.pdbx_description
1 polymer ?
#
loop_
_entity_poly.entity_id
_entity_poly.type
_entity_poly.pdbx_seq_one_letter_code
_entity_poly.pdbx_strand_id
1 'polypeptide(L)'
;MYAISVTGTAGSGKSLLTSKLIEWYASNNAYVIALYLDLGAVNLPYEPTIDVRDHIDIGTIVESYGLGQTSNLSCESKAVFVLDVILVSSPTNFVSIALLATSIRLRLHLPQVNVLSKIGLMKANRVLTWSSNIALLEQAISSEVQGESYLLSMQLLKGIVKGGFSMELFAVSSATSEGMINLVAALSRIFKIGEEVEDLCLK
;
A
#
# COMPACT_ATOMS: atom_id res chain seq x y z
N MET A 1 -11.43 7.31 -15.20
CA MET A 1 -11.11 7.98 -13.92
C MET A 1 -10.37 6.96 -13.07
N TYR A 2 -9.31 7.34 -12.37
CA TYR A 2 -8.52 6.42 -11.54
C TYR A 2 -8.63 6.81 -10.06
N ALA A 3 -8.70 5.81 -9.18
CA ALA A 3 -8.70 6.02 -7.74
C ALA A 3 -7.51 5.30 -7.08
N ILE A 4 -6.82 6.01 -6.18
CA ILE A 4 -5.72 5.46 -5.37
C ILE A 4 -6.17 5.46 -3.91
N SER A 5 -6.39 4.28 -3.35
CA SER A 5 -6.68 4.07 -1.94
C SER A 5 -5.38 3.86 -1.17
N VAL A 6 -4.99 4.84 -0.35
CA VAL A 6 -3.79 4.73 0.49
C VAL A 6 -4.15 4.11 1.83
N THR A 7 -3.66 2.90 2.06
CA THR A 7 -3.82 2.12 3.30
C THR A 7 -2.45 1.85 3.92
N GLY A 8 -2.39 1.30 5.13
CA GLY A 8 -1.10 1.13 5.83
C GLY A 8 -1.22 1.14 7.34
N THR A 9 -0.18 0.64 8.02
CA THR A 9 -0.14 0.60 9.49
C THR A 9 -0.19 2.02 10.09
N ALA A 10 -0.57 2.12 11.37
CA ALA A 10 -0.53 3.40 12.07
C ALA A 10 0.90 3.96 12.08
N GLY A 11 1.04 5.27 11.88
CA GLY A 11 2.35 5.93 11.85
C GLY A 11 3.23 5.65 10.62
N SER A 12 2.81 4.80 9.67
CA SER A 12 3.59 4.48 8.46
C SER A 12 3.79 5.64 7.48
N GLY A 13 3.15 6.80 7.70
CA GLY A 13 3.31 7.98 6.85
C GLY A 13 2.33 8.09 5.69
N LYS A 14 1.19 7.39 5.75
CA LYS A 14 0.10 7.47 4.75
C LYS A 14 -0.23 8.90 4.32
N SER A 15 -0.58 9.78 5.27
CA SER A 15 -1.00 11.16 4.97
C SER A 15 0.10 11.97 4.30
N LEU A 16 1.36 11.77 4.69
CA LEU A 16 2.50 12.44 4.07
C LEU A 16 2.76 11.92 2.65
N LEU A 17 2.63 10.60 2.43
CA LEU A 17 2.70 10.03 1.09
C LEU A 17 1.57 10.56 0.19
N THR A 18 0.34 10.62 0.71
CA THR A 18 -0.82 11.18 -0.02
C THR A 18 -0.56 12.62 -0.44
N SER A 19 -0.04 13.47 0.45
CA SER A 19 0.35 14.86 0.12
C SER A 19 1.33 14.90 -1.06
N LYS A 20 2.38 14.06 -1.06
CA LYS A 20 3.34 14.00 -2.17
C LYS A 20 2.79 13.45 -3.47
N LEU A 21 1.84 12.52 -3.41
CA LEU A 21 1.14 12.05 -4.62
C LEU A 21 0.26 13.16 -5.20
N ILE A 22 -0.46 13.91 -4.37
CA ILE A 22 -1.27 15.06 -4.81
C ILE A 22 -0.38 16.10 -5.50
N GLU A 23 0.71 16.51 -4.85
CA GLU A 23 1.68 17.46 -5.43
C GLU A 23 2.22 16.96 -6.79
N TRP A 24 2.60 15.68 -6.88
CA TRP A 24 3.14 15.10 -8.12
C TRP A 24 2.12 15.12 -9.25
N TYR A 25 0.89 14.63 -9.01
CA TYR A 25 -0.13 14.54 -10.06
C TYR A 25 -0.62 15.93 -10.49
N ALA A 26 -0.80 16.87 -9.54
CA ALA A 26 -1.14 18.26 -9.86
C ALA A 26 -0.06 18.93 -10.72
N SER A 27 1.23 18.72 -10.41
CA SER A 27 2.35 19.26 -11.19
C SER A 27 2.48 18.64 -12.59
N ASN A 28 1.85 17.48 -12.82
CA ASN A 28 1.81 16.79 -14.11
C ASN A 28 0.46 16.98 -14.83
N ASN A 29 -0.23 18.09 -14.57
CA ASN A 29 -1.50 18.49 -15.21
C ASN A 29 -2.66 17.49 -15.00
N ALA A 30 -2.63 16.68 -13.95
CA ALA A 30 -3.77 15.86 -13.57
C ALA A 30 -4.68 16.62 -12.61
N TYR A 31 -6.00 16.47 -12.79
CA TYR A 31 -6.98 16.91 -11.82
C TYR A 31 -7.08 15.88 -10.69
N VAL A 32 -6.75 16.28 -9.46
CA VAL A 32 -6.69 15.39 -8.30
C VAL A 32 -7.81 15.75 -7.33
N ILE A 33 -8.61 14.75 -6.95
CA ILE A 33 -9.59 14.85 -5.87
C ILE A 33 -9.05 14.06 -4.68
N ALA A 34 -8.92 14.71 -3.53
CA ALA A 34 -8.45 14.08 -2.31
C ALA A 34 -9.62 13.83 -1.34
N LEU A 35 -9.89 12.56 -1.04
CA LEU A 35 -10.89 12.14 -0.05
C LEU A 35 -10.18 11.62 1.20
N TYR A 36 -10.48 12.22 2.35
CA TYR A 36 -9.92 11.83 3.63
C TYR A 36 -10.98 11.15 4.51
N LEU A 37 -10.68 9.92 4.95
CA LEU A 37 -11.65 9.01 5.60
C LEU A 37 -11.30 8.66 7.07
N ASP A 38 -10.21 9.18 7.63
CA ASP A 38 -9.75 8.81 8.96
C ASP A 38 -10.14 9.85 10.02
N LEU A 39 -11.00 9.44 10.96
CA LEU A 39 -11.53 10.30 12.02
C LEU A 39 -10.48 10.68 13.08
N GLY A 40 -9.33 9.99 13.13
CA GLY A 40 -8.37 10.09 14.23
C GLY A 40 -7.25 11.11 14.06
N ALA A 41 -7.03 11.71 12.88
CA ALA A 41 -5.96 12.68 12.71
C ALA A 41 -6.36 14.09 13.15
N VAL A 42 -5.42 14.77 13.81
CA VAL A 42 -5.58 16.16 14.25
C VAL A 42 -5.23 17.13 13.12
N ASN A 43 -4.05 16.97 12.51
CA ASN A 43 -3.56 17.84 11.43
C ASN A 43 -3.18 17.03 10.17
N LEU A 44 -3.51 17.56 9.00
CA LEU A 44 -3.17 16.96 7.70
C LEU A 44 -2.10 17.79 6.98
N PRO A 45 -1.15 17.15 6.26
CA PRO A 45 -0.13 17.83 5.47
C PRO A 45 -0.61 18.22 4.06
N TYR A 46 -1.93 18.21 3.83
CA TYR A 46 -2.60 18.61 2.59
C TYR A 46 -4.05 19.00 2.92
N GLU A 47 -4.70 19.75 2.03
CA GLU A 47 -6.12 20.09 2.14
C GLU A 47 -6.94 19.08 1.32
N PRO A 48 -7.68 18.16 1.96
CA PRO A 48 -8.56 17.25 1.23
C PRO A 48 -9.70 18.01 0.57
N THR A 49 -10.12 17.56 -0.62
CA THR A 49 -11.34 18.05 -1.28
C THR A 49 -12.59 17.67 -0.50
N ILE A 50 -12.58 16.48 0.10
CA ILE A 50 -13.66 15.97 0.95
C ILE A 50 -13.04 15.42 2.23
N ASP A 51 -13.43 15.97 3.37
CA ASP A 51 -13.03 15.50 4.69
C ASP A 51 -14.23 14.93 5.44
N VAL A 52 -14.19 13.63 5.78
CA VAL A 52 -15.27 13.00 6.54
C VAL A 52 -15.47 13.66 7.92
N ARG A 53 -14.45 14.33 8.47
CA ARG A 53 -14.51 15.03 9.76
C ARG A 53 -15.47 16.21 9.74
N ASP A 54 -15.66 16.84 8.59
CA ASP A 54 -16.60 17.96 8.41
C ASP A 54 -18.05 17.48 8.27
N HIS A 55 -18.24 16.19 8.03
CA HIS A 55 -19.52 15.57 7.70
C HIS A 55 -20.02 14.59 8.75
N ILE A 56 -19.49 14.61 9.99
CA ILE A 56 -19.85 13.66 11.05
C ILE A 56 -21.29 13.91 11.56
N ASP A 57 -22.24 13.49 10.74
CA ASP A 57 -23.42 12.72 11.08
C ASP A 57 -23.34 11.42 10.28
N ILE A 58 -22.86 10.36 10.95
CA ILE A 58 -22.57 9.05 10.35
C ILE A 58 -23.81 8.45 9.67
N GLY A 59 -25.01 8.78 10.16
CA GLY A 59 -26.27 8.32 9.57
C GLY A 59 -26.47 8.86 8.14
N THR A 60 -26.25 10.15 7.96
CA THR A 60 -26.46 10.82 6.67
C THR A 60 -25.45 10.36 5.61
N ILE A 61 -24.17 10.15 5.96
CA ILE A 61 -23.12 9.77 5.00
C ILE A 61 -23.37 8.39 4.35
N VAL A 62 -23.80 7.41 5.15
CA VAL A 62 -24.01 6.04 4.66
C VAL A 62 -25.21 5.97 3.71
N GLU A 63 -26.26 6.74 3.98
CA GLU A 63 -27.46 6.83 3.13
C GLU A 63 -27.25 7.69 1.88
N SER A 64 -26.52 8.80 1.98
CA SER A 64 -26.36 9.75 0.86
C SER A 64 -25.25 9.39 -0.14
N TYR A 65 -24.18 8.71 0.30
CA TYR A 65 -23.04 8.37 -0.57
C TYR A 65 -22.82 6.86 -0.77
N GLY A 66 -23.63 5.99 -0.16
CA GLY A 66 -23.52 4.54 -0.36
C GLY A 66 -22.16 3.95 0.08
N LEU A 67 -21.47 4.60 1.01
CA LEU A 67 -20.07 4.30 1.39
C LEU A 67 -19.89 3.03 2.23
N GLY A 68 -20.91 2.18 2.35
CA GLY A 68 -20.82 0.85 2.97
C GLY A 68 -20.25 -0.23 2.05
N GLN A 69 -20.17 0.05 0.75
CA GLN A 69 -19.64 -0.86 -0.26
C GLN A 69 -18.63 -0.09 -1.11
N THR A 70 -17.34 -0.39 -0.98
CA THR A 70 -16.28 0.15 -1.86
C THR A 70 -16.42 -0.33 -3.32
N SER A 71 -17.46 -1.10 -3.66
CA SER A 71 -17.66 -1.75 -4.95
C SER A 71 -18.51 -0.96 -5.97
N ASN A 72 -19.10 0.18 -5.61
CA ASN A 72 -19.98 0.95 -6.52
C ASN A 72 -19.37 2.25 -7.08
N LEU A 73 -18.09 2.52 -6.82
CA LEU A 73 -17.36 3.50 -7.63
C LEU A 73 -16.97 2.80 -8.93
N SER A 74 -17.58 3.18 -10.06
CA SER A 74 -17.22 2.76 -11.42
C SER A 74 -15.86 3.32 -11.87
N CYS A 75 -14.90 3.35 -10.95
CA CYS A 75 -13.59 3.95 -11.08
C CYS A 75 -12.57 2.84 -10.83
N GLU A 76 -11.63 2.68 -11.75
CA GLU A 76 -10.53 1.76 -11.58
C GLU A 76 -9.75 2.12 -10.31
N SER A 77 -9.96 1.31 -9.28
CA SER A 77 -9.46 1.55 -7.93
C SER A 77 -8.26 0.69 -7.66
N LYS A 78 -7.27 1.26 -6.96
CA LYS A 78 -6.04 0.56 -6.61
C LYS A 78 -5.61 0.85 -5.21
N ALA A 79 -5.00 -0.14 -4.59
CA ALA A 79 -4.48 -0.01 -3.25
C ALA A 79 -2.99 0.35 -3.28
N VAL A 80 -2.62 1.33 -2.46
CA VAL A 80 -1.23 1.51 -2.01
C VAL A 80 -1.20 1.10 -0.54
N PHE A 81 -0.36 0.14 -0.19
CA PHE A 81 -0.17 -0.28 1.20
C PHE A 81 1.16 0.22 1.73
N VAL A 82 1.10 1.16 2.67
CA VAL A 82 2.27 1.84 3.24
C VAL A 82 2.74 1.13 4.51
N LEU A 83 4.04 0.84 4.52
CA LEU A 83 4.76 0.12 5.56
C LEU A 83 5.87 1.00 6.11
N ASP A 84 6.12 0.93 7.42
CA ASP A 84 7.26 1.61 8.03
C ASP A 84 8.51 0.72 7.99
N VAL A 85 9.65 1.23 7.51
CA VAL A 85 10.93 0.49 7.49
C VAL A 85 11.35 -0.06 8.86
N ILE A 86 10.99 0.62 9.95
CA ILE A 86 11.32 0.18 11.31
C ILE A 86 10.52 -1.09 11.67
N LEU A 87 9.27 -1.18 11.22
CA LEU A 87 8.41 -2.33 11.49
C LEU A 87 8.88 -3.58 10.75
N VAL A 88 9.46 -3.43 9.55
CA VAL A 88 9.91 -4.54 8.69
C VAL A 88 11.41 -4.86 8.87
N SER A 89 12.00 -4.42 9.99
CA SER A 89 13.45 -4.56 10.23
C SER A 89 13.93 -5.98 10.54
N SER A 90 13.03 -6.89 10.93
CA SER A 90 13.33 -8.31 11.16
C SER A 90 12.67 -9.24 10.11
N PRO A 91 13.32 -10.36 9.75
CA PRO A 91 12.74 -11.41 8.89
C PRO A 91 11.37 -11.90 9.35
N THR A 92 11.17 -12.13 10.64
CA THR A 92 9.88 -12.58 11.20
C THR A 92 8.78 -11.53 11.02
N ASN A 93 9.13 -10.25 11.21
CA ASN A 93 8.21 -9.15 10.96
C ASN A 93 7.91 -8.99 9.46
N PHE A 94 8.89 -9.25 8.59
CA PHE A 94 8.68 -9.25 7.14
C PHE A 94 7.59 -10.25 6.74
N VAL A 95 7.65 -11.48 7.24
CA VAL A 95 6.62 -12.51 6.96
C VAL A 95 5.25 -12.07 7.46
N SER A 96 5.19 -11.52 8.68
CA SER A 96 3.94 -11.04 9.29
C SER A 96 3.31 -9.90 8.48
N ILE A 97 4.12 -8.96 8.03
CA ILE A 97 3.71 -7.84 7.20
C ILE A 97 3.32 -8.31 5.78
N ALA A 98 4.01 -9.30 5.22
CA ALA A 98 3.65 -9.93 3.95
C ALA A 98 2.26 -10.57 4.02
N LEU A 99 1.94 -11.25 5.12
CA LEU A 99 0.62 -11.81 5.35
C LEU A 99 -0.45 -10.72 5.48
N LEU A 100 -0.17 -9.65 6.22
CA LEU A 100 -1.08 -8.51 6.36
C LEU A 100 -1.36 -7.82 5.02
N ALA A 101 -0.32 -7.56 4.23
CA ALA A 101 -0.47 -7.00 2.90
C ALA A 101 -1.31 -7.89 1.99
N THR A 102 -1.10 -9.21 2.06
CA THR A 102 -1.88 -10.20 1.33
C THR A 102 -3.34 -10.19 1.78
N SER A 103 -3.60 -10.13 3.09
CA SER A 103 -4.96 -10.04 3.65
C SER A 103 -5.72 -8.80 3.15
N ILE A 104 -5.06 -7.64 3.11
CA ILE A 104 -5.65 -6.40 2.58
C ILE A 104 -5.94 -6.52 1.08
N ARG A 105 -4.99 -7.06 0.30
CA ARG A 105 -5.17 -7.28 -1.13
C ARG A 105 -6.37 -8.19 -1.42
N LEU A 106 -6.50 -9.28 -0.66
CA LEU A 106 -7.62 -10.21 -0.77
C LEU A 106 -8.94 -9.57 -0.35
N ARG A 107 -8.95 -8.74 0.70
CA ARG A 107 -10.16 -8.09 1.19
C ARG A 107 -10.70 -7.03 0.23
N LEU A 108 -9.81 -6.25 -0.37
CA LEU A 108 -10.19 -5.16 -1.25
C LEU A 108 -10.45 -5.64 -2.69
N HIS A 109 -9.92 -6.80 -3.07
CA HIS A 109 -9.93 -7.30 -4.44
C HIS A 109 -9.35 -6.29 -5.45
N LEU A 110 -8.40 -5.45 -5.01
CA LEU A 110 -7.75 -4.45 -5.86
C LEU A 110 -6.29 -4.81 -6.14
N PRO A 111 -5.74 -4.43 -7.30
CA PRO A 111 -4.30 -4.38 -7.50
C PRO A 111 -3.65 -3.54 -6.41
N GLN A 112 -2.62 -4.09 -5.76
CA GLN A 112 -1.95 -3.47 -4.61
C GLN A 112 -0.47 -3.25 -4.87
N VAL A 113 0.01 -2.03 -4.61
CA VAL A 113 1.45 -1.68 -4.53
C VAL A 113 1.85 -1.58 -3.07
N ASN A 114 2.93 -2.26 -2.68
CA ASN A 114 3.47 -2.14 -1.33
C ASN A 114 4.60 -1.12 -1.30
N VAL A 115 4.51 -0.16 -0.38
CA VAL A 115 5.43 0.97 -0.26
C VAL A 115 6.13 0.89 1.09
N LEU A 116 7.45 0.85 1.06
CA LEU A 116 8.30 0.93 2.25
C LEU A 116 8.69 2.39 2.49
N SER A 117 8.11 3.01 3.49
CA SER A 117 8.30 4.43 3.81
C SER A 117 9.47 4.66 4.77
N LYS A 118 9.83 5.93 4.95
CA LYS A 118 10.82 6.42 5.91
C LYS A 118 12.24 5.86 5.72
N ILE A 119 12.61 5.53 4.49
CA ILE A 119 13.96 5.02 4.15
C ILE A 119 15.09 6.02 4.47
N GLY A 120 14.77 7.31 4.64
CA GLY A 120 15.72 8.32 5.12
C GLY A 120 16.18 8.12 6.57
N LEU A 121 15.46 7.34 7.38
CA LEU A 121 15.80 7.05 8.78
C LEU A 121 16.67 5.80 8.95
N MET A 122 16.49 4.81 8.07
CA MET A 122 17.21 3.53 8.12
C MET A 122 17.37 2.96 6.71
N LYS A 123 18.58 2.47 6.40
CA LYS A 123 18.86 1.83 5.11
C LYS A 123 17.98 0.60 4.90
N ALA A 124 17.11 0.69 3.89
CA ALA A 124 16.17 -0.37 3.53
C ALA A 124 16.80 -1.55 2.75
N ASN A 125 18.10 -1.53 2.47
CA ASN A 125 18.76 -2.49 1.57
C ASN A 125 18.48 -3.95 1.92
N ARG A 126 18.51 -4.31 3.22
CA ARG A 126 18.23 -5.69 3.67
C ARG A 126 16.79 -6.10 3.35
N VAL A 127 15.83 -5.23 3.64
CA VAL A 127 14.40 -5.48 3.41
C VAL A 127 14.11 -5.59 1.90
N LEU A 128 14.73 -4.73 1.09
CA LEU A 128 14.61 -4.78 -0.38
C LEU A 128 15.27 -6.02 -0.99
N THR A 129 16.34 -6.54 -0.38
CA THR A 129 16.92 -7.82 -0.81
C THR A 129 16.00 -8.99 -0.48
N TRP A 130 15.30 -8.96 0.65
CA TRP A 130 14.31 -10.00 1.00
C TRP A 130 13.09 -9.98 0.08
N SER A 131 12.60 -8.79 -0.30
CA SER A 131 11.48 -8.69 -1.26
C SER A 131 11.84 -9.22 -2.64
N SER A 132 13.10 -9.09 -3.05
CA SER A 132 13.56 -9.49 -4.38
C SER A 132 14.10 -10.91 -4.45
N ASN A 133 14.55 -11.47 -3.32
CA ASN A 133 15.16 -12.80 -3.26
C ASN A 133 14.67 -13.56 -2.02
N ILE A 134 13.72 -14.47 -2.27
CA ILE A 134 13.09 -15.30 -1.24
C ILE A 134 14.12 -16.22 -0.57
N ALA A 135 15.12 -16.73 -1.28
CA ALA A 135 16.13 -17.62 -0.68
C ALA A 135 16.95 -16.91 0.40
N LEU A 136 17.27 -15.62 0.21
CA LEU A 136 17.94 -14.81 1.23
C LEU A 136 17.03 -14.55 2.44
N LEU A 137 15.72 -14.39 2.23
CA LEU A 137 14.75 -14.28 3.31
C LEU A 137 14.62 -15.59 4.09
N GLU A 138 14.55 -16.74 3.39
CA GLU A 138 14.50 -18.06 4.03
C GLU A 138 15.73 -18.31 4.91
N GLN A 139 16.92 -17.98 4.39
CA GLN A 139 18.16 -18.06 5.15
C GLN A 139 18.14 -17.14 6.37
N ALA A 140 17.67 -15.90 6.22
CA ALA A 140 17.58 -14.96 7.33
C ALA A 140 16.62 -15.45 8.42
N ILE A 141 15.47 -16.01 8.05
CA ILE A 141 14.51 -16.63 9.00
C ILE A 141 15.17 -17.80 9.74
N SER A 142 15.91 -18.66 9.04
CA SER A 142 16.59 -19.82 9.67
C SER A 142 17.66 -19.42 10.68
N SER A 143 18.24 -18.23 10.55
CA SER A 143 19.25 -17.71 11.46
C SER A 143 18.68 -17.03 12.70
N GLU A 144 17.46 -16.48 12.62
CA GLU A 144 16.83 -15.70 13.70
C GLU A 144 15.90 -16.56 14.56
N VAL A 145 15.17 -17.50 13.95
CA VAL A 145 14.08 -18.21 14.59
C VAL A 145 14.34 -19.72 14.58
N GLN A 146 13.97 -20.41 15.66
CA GLN A 146 14.11 -21.86 15.80
C GLN A 146 12.79 -22.50 16.25
N GLY A 147 12.70 -23.83 16.14
CA GLY A 147 11.55 -24.60 16.61
C GLY A 147 10.26 -24.31 15.84
N GLU A 148 9.13 -24.24 16.55
CA GLU A 148 7.80 -24.09 15.95
C GLU A 148 7.62 -22.75 15.21
N SER A 149 8.16 -21.66 15.76
CA SER A 149 8.07 -20.33 15.14
C SER A 149 8.78 -20.25 13.79
N TYR A 150 9.87 -21.02 13.62
CA TYR A 150 10.56 -21.15 12.32
C TYR A 150 9.66 -21.86 11.31
N LEU A 151 9.07 -23.00 11.70
CA LEU A 151 8.20 -23.78 10.83
C LEU A 151 6.98 -22.97 10.39
N LEU A 152 6.33 -22.27 11.33
CA LEU A 152 5.19 -21.41 11.02
C LEU A 152 5.57 -20.29 10.04
N SER A 153 6.65 -19.56 10.32
CA SER A 153 7.11 -18.47 9.44
C SER A 153 7.41 -18.98 8.03
N MET A 154 8.00 -20.17 7.92
CA MET A 154 8.34 -20.77 6.64
C MET A 154 7.11 -21.27 5.87
N GLN A 155 6.13 -21.84 6.56
CA GLN A 155 4.86 -22.25 5.95
C GLN A 155 4.07 -21.05 5.43
N LEU A 156 4.01 -19.97 6.22
CA LEU A 156 3.35 -18.72 5.81
C LEU A 156 4.04 -18.11 4.59
N LEU A 157 5.38 -17.99 4.62
CA LEU A 157 6.15 -17.44 3.49
C LEU A 157 5.93 -18.26 2.22
N LYS A 158 6.06 -19.59 2.30
CA LYS A 158 5.84 -20.48 1.16
C LYS A 158 4.40 -20.42 0.64
N GLY A 159 3.42 -20.29 1.52
CA GLY A 159 2.01 -20.09 1.15
C GLY A 159 1.79 -18.81 0.35
N ILE A 160 2.35 -17.69 0.82
CA ILE A 160 2.27 -16.39 0.15
C ILE A 160 2.92 -16.45 -1.25
N VAL A 161 4.14 -17.02 -1.34
CA VAL A 161 4.88 -17.12 -2.60
C VAL A 161 4.16 -18.04 -3.58
N LYS A 162 3.72 -19.23 -3.16
CA LYS A 162 2.99 -20.18 -4.01
C LYS A 162 1.66 -19.61 -4.49
N GLY A 163 1.02 -18.75 -3.70
CA GLY A 163 -0.19 -18.03 -4.08
C GLY A 163 0.03 -16.89 -5.08
N GLY A 164 1.27 -16.58 -5.47
CA GLY A 164 1.57 -15.47 -6.36
C GLY A 164 1.46 -14.09 -5.70
N PHE A 165 1.51 -14.04 -4.37
CA PHE A 165 1.39 -12.81 -3.58
C PHE A 165 2.75 -12.30 -3.08
N SER A 166 3.80 -12.44 -3.90
CA SER A 166 5.12 -11.92 -3.55
C SER A 166 5.05 -10.42 -3.25
N MET A 167 5.66 -10.03 -2.13
CA MET A 167 5.69 -8.65 -1.67
C MET A 167 6.82 -7.90 -2.38
N GLU A 168 6.54 -7.35 -3.55
CA GLU A 168 7.42 -6.34 -4.16
C GLU A 168 7.28 -5.02 -3.38
N LEU A 169 8.42 -4.41 -3.01
CA LEU A 169 8.47 -3.20 -2.20
C LEU A 169 9.07 -2.03 -2.99
N PHE A 170 8.36 -0.89 -2.97
CA PHE A 170 8.88 0.39 -3.44
C PHE A 170 9.34 1.22 -2.25
N ALA A 171 10.65 1.37 -2.11
CA ALA A 171 11.27 2.21 -1.09
C ALA A 171 11.04 3.68 -1.41
N VAL A 172 10.44 4.43 -0.47
CA VAL A 172 10.22 5.87 -0.60
C VAL A 172 10.54 6.63 0.69
N SER A 173 11.02 7.85 0.53
CA SER A 173 11.08 8.84 1.60
C SER A 173 10.24 10.05 1.18
N SER A 174 9.01 10.14 1.70
CA SER A 174 8.11 11.25 1.39
C SER A 174 8.65 12.61 1.87
N ALA A 175 9.57 12.62 2.84
CA ALA A 175 10.23 13.84 3.31
C ALA A 175 11.24 14.41 2.30
N THR A 176 11.96 13.53 1.61
CA THR A 176 13.00 13.92 0.62
C THR A 176 12.56 13.73 -0.82
N SER A 177 11.36 13.18 -1.05
CA SER A 177 10.83 12.72 -2.34
C SER A 177 11.67 11.60 -3.00
N GLU A 178 12.59 10.98 -2.27
CA GLU A 178 13.38 9.85 -2.75
C GLU A 178 12.47 8.65 -3.05
N GLY A 179 12.70 7.99 -4.19
CA GLY A 179 11.95 6.80 -4.61
C GLY A 179 10.55 7.07 -5.17
N MET A 180 10.04 8.31 -5.09
CA MET A 180 8.69 8.66 -5.56
C MET A 180 8.51 8.42 -7.06
N ILE A 181 9.53 8.69 -7.88
CA ILE A 181 9.47 8.47 -9.33
C ILE A 181 9.22 6.98 -9.65
N ASN A 182 9.91 6.08 -8.95
CA ASN A 182 9.75 4.64 -9.13
C ASN A 182 8.35 4.16 -8.69
N LEU A 183 7.85 4.71 -7.58
CA LEU A 183 6.49 4.42 -7.11
C LEU A 183 5.45 4.86 -8.14
N VAL A 184 5.53 6.09 -8.64
CA VAL A 184 4.57 6.59 -9.63
C VAL A 184 4.65 5.80 -10.93
N ALA A 185 5.85 5.45 -11.40
CA ALA A 185 6.02 4.59 -12.56
C ALA A 185 5.40 3.20 -12.36
N ALA A 186 5.48 2.63 -11.16
CA ALA A 186 4.81 1.37 -10.82
C ALA A 186 3.28 1.51 -10.82
N LEU A 187 2.75 2.59 -10.23
CA LEU A 187 1.32 2.89 -10.27
C LEU A 187 0.82 3.02 -11.71
N SER A 188 1.53 3.78 -12.55
CA SER A 188 1.24 3.94 -13.98
C SER A 188 1.24 2.62 -14.76
N ARG A 189 2.21 1.72 -14.49
CA ARG A 189 2.23 0.39 -15.11
C ARG A 189 0.99 -0.42 -14.76
N ILE A 190 0.61 -0.43 -13.49
CA ILE A 190 -0.60 -1.11 -13.06
C ILE A 190 -1.83 -0.45 -13.69
N PHE A 191 -1.79 0.84 -14.06
CA PHE A 191 -2.96 1.57 -14.63
C PHE A 191 -3.19 1.09 -16.05
N LYS A 192 -2.12 0.92 -16.81
CA LYS A 192 -2.18 0.39 -18.16
C LYS A 192 -2.55 -1.10 -18.23
N ILE A 193 -2.19 -1.91 -17.22
CA ILE A 193 -2.58 -3.33 -17.18
C ILE A 193 -4.10 -3.50 -17.03
N GLY A 194 -4.81 -2.53 -16.45
CA GLY A 194 -6.29 -2.55 -16.36
C GLY A 194 -6.96 -2.43 -17.74
N GLU A 195 -6.40 -1.60 -18.62
CA GLU A 195 -6.96 -1.30 -19.95
C GLU A 195 -6.96 -2.52 -20.88
N GLU A 196 -5.96 -3.41 -20.80
CA GLU A 196 -5.91 -4.63 -21.64
C GLU A 196 -6.95 -5.69 -21.25
N VAL A 197 -7.46 -5.67 -20.02
CA VAL A 197 -8.40 -6.70 -19.53
C VAL A 197 -9.85 -6.36 -19.93
N GLU A 198 -10.19 -5.07 -20.08
CA GLU A 198 -11.52 -4.66 -20.58
C GLU A 198 -11.73 -5.04 -22.05
N ASP A 199 -10.68 -5.01 -22.88
CA ASP A 199 -10.74 -5.44 -24.29
C ASP A 199 -10.97 -6.96 -24.46
N LEU A 200 -10.74 -7.76 -23.41
CA LEU A 200 -10.98 -9.21 -23.40
C LEU A 200 -12.37 -9.59 -22.87
N CYS A 201 -13.07 -8.70 -22.17
CA CYS A 201 -14.43 -8.91 -21.66
C CYS A 201 -15.53 -8.39 -22.59
N LEU A 202 -15.18 -7.76 -23.72
CA LEU A 202 -16.10 -7.25 -24.74
C LEU A 202 -16.19 -8.12 -26.01
N LYS A 203 -15.90 -9.43 -25.93
CA LYS A 203 -16.17 -10.40 -27.00
C LYS A 203 -17.04 -11.55 -26.53
#